data_AF-A0A9D1ZXL2-F1
#
_entry.id   AF-A0A9D1ZXL2-F1
#
_cell.length_a   1.000
_cell.length_b   1.000
_cell.length_c   1.000
_cell.angle_alpha   90.00
_cell.angle_beta   90.00
_cell.angle_gamma   90.00
#
_symmetry.space_group_name_H-M   'P 1'
#
loop_
_entity.id
_entity.type
_entity.pdbx_description
1 polymer ?
#
loop_
_entity_poly.entity_id
_entity_poly.type
_entity_poly.pdbx_seq_one_letter_code
_entity_poly.pdbx_strand_id
1 'polypeptide(L)'
;MTEVERLLDCLEEEIRSGKKAVFAGSGLKQVDEFKCLEYINQIRNMLPSTLSEARVVLQDKNDILDNARGNANAIIADAQRQAQMLVNEHAIVAEANRAAEGIRNEAISYADRVVNDTYKYLCTMTDDAYNKLNEAVQAVIATRRDLDSKMR
;
A
#
# COMPACT_ATOMS: atom_id res chain seq x y z
N MET A 1 4.63 1.38 47.13
CA MET A 1 4.56 2.24 48.31
C MET A 1 5.70 3.22 48.20
N THR A 2 5.41 4.49 47.97
CA THR A 2 6.42 5.53 47.80
C THR A 2 7.02 5.89 49.18
N GLU A 3 8.24 6.41 49.21
CA GLU A 3 8.87 6.82 50.48
C GLU A 3 8.04 7.91 51.20
N VAL A 4 7.32 8.73 50.44
CA VAL A 4 6.35 9.71 50.96
C VAL A 4 5.17 9.04 51.65
N GLU A 5 4.61 7.97 51.08
CA GLU A 5 3.54 7.17 51.73
C GLU A 5 4.05 6.55 53.04
N ARG A 6 5.28 6.03 53.06
CA ARG A 6 5.89 5.47 54.27
C ARG A 6 6.07 6.53 55.38
N LEU A 7 6.50 7.75 55.01
CA LEU A 7 6.64 8.86 55.96
C LEU A 7 5.29 9.34 56.49
N LEU A 8 4.24 9.34 55.66
CA LEU A 8 2.88 9.62 56.08
C LEU A 8 2.36 8.56 57.05
N ASP A 9 2.62 7.28 56.78
CA ASP A 9 2.24 6.18 57.66
C ASP A 9 2.96 6.27 59.01
N CYS A 10 4.26 6.58 59.03
CA CYS A 10 5.03 6.79 60.27
C CYS A 10 4.52 8.01 61.06
N LEU A 11 4.15 9.09 60.39
CA LEU A 11 3.56 10.27 61.03
C LEU A 11 2.17 9.94 61.60
N GLU A 12 1.34 9.20 60.86
CA GLU A 12 0.03 8.75 61.34
C GLU A 12 0.17 7.83 62.55
N GLU A 13 1.15 6.92 62.53
CA GLU A 13 1.44 6.02 63.64
C GLU A 13 1.89 6.80 64.89
N GLU A 14 2.75 7.81 64.76
CA GLU A 14 3.15 8.62 65.94
C GLU A 14 2.01 9.50 66.48
N ILE A 15 1.11 9.98 65.63
CA ILE A 15 -0.10 10.67 66.08
C ILE A 15 -1.07 9.69 66.76
N ARG A 16 -1.15 8.44 66.27
CA ARG A 16 -1.99 7.40 66.86
C ARG A 16 -1.44 6.86 68.19
N SER A 17 -0.12 6.68 68.30
CA SER A 17 0.60 6.17 69.47
C SER A 17 0.63 7.14 70.65
N GLY A 18 0.38 8.44 70.39
CA GLY A 18 0.39 9.49 71.40
C GLY A 18 -0.49 9.21 72.62
N LYS A 19 0.08 9.40 73.82
CA LYS A 19 -0.60 9.14 75.10
C LYS A 19 -1.73 10.15 75.31
N LYS A 20 -2.88 9.71 75.84
CA LYS A 20 -3.96 10.66 76.21
C LYS A 20 -3.44 11.65 77.26
N ALA A 21 -3.58 12.94 76.98
CA ALA A 21 -3.18 13.97 77.93
C ALA A 21 -4.08 13.93 79.17
N VAL A 22 -3.49 13.75 80.35
CA VAL A 22 -4.21 13.53 81.62
C VAL A 22 -4.95 14.78 82.11
N PHE A 23 -4.48 15.96 81.73
CA PHE A 23 -5.01 17.26 82.19
C PHE A 23 -5.74 18.07 81.10
N ALA A 24 -5.93 17.51 79.90
CA ALA A 24 -6.52 18.23 78.78
C ALA A 24 -7.81 17.53 78.33
N GLY A 25 -8.81 18.33 77.89
CA GLY A 25 -10.13 17.83 77.50
C GLY A 25 -10.07 16.68 76.48
N SER A 26 -11.12 15.84 76.49
CA SER A 26 -11.25 14.65 75.65
C SER A 26 -10.80 14.89 74.21
N GLY A 27 -9.81 14.13 73.74
CA GLY A 27 -9.32 14.17 72.36
C GLY A 27 -7.87 14.61 72.19
N LEU A 28 -7.24 15.19 73.21
CA LEU A 28 -5.83 15.61 73.13
C LEU A 28 -4.87 14.45 73.42
N LYS A 29 -3.98 14.18 72.47
CA LYS A 29 -2.88 13.21 72.58
C LYS A 29 -1.56 13.95 72.67
N GLN A 30 -0.71 13.51 73.58
CA GLN A 30 0.67 13.94 73.69
C GLN A 30 1.49 13.18 72.66
N VAL A 31 2.05 13.91 71.69
CA VAL A 31 2.89 13.39 70.61
C VAL A 31 4.28 14.01 70.72
N ASP A 32 5.28 13.34 70.15
CA ASP A 32 6.60 13.92 69.99
C ASP A 32 6.57 14.93 68.84
N GLU A 33 6.48 16.22 69.21
CA GLU A 33 6.44 17.33 68.26
C GLU A 33 7.66 17.32 67.34
N PHE A 34 8.85 16.99 67.85
CA PHE A 34 10.09 17.02 67.08
C PHE A 34 10.06 15.97 65.97
N LYS A 35 9.68 14.73 66.29
CA LYS A 35 9.53 13.66 65.29
C LYS A 35 8.44 13.97 64.25
N CYS A 36 7.29 14.49 64.69
CA CYS A 36 6.20 14.81 63.77
C CYS A 36 6.62 15.91 62.79
N LEU A 37 7.28 16.96 63.29
CA LEU A 37 7.82 18.04 62.44
C LEU A 37 8.92 17.54 61.51
N GLU A 38 9.74 16.59 61.94
CA GLU A 38 10.77 15.97 61.11
C GLU A 38 10.14 15.20 59.94
N TYR A 39 9.14 14.35 60.19
CA TYR A 39 8.42 13.65 59.12
C TYR A 39 7.71 14.62 58.17
N ILE A 40 7.05 15.67 58.69
CA ILE A 40 6.41 16.70 57.86
C ILE A 40 7.44 17.42 56.96
N ASN A 41 8.63 17.72 57.49
CA ASN A 41 9.68 18.37 56.70
C ASN A 41 10.24 17.44 55.63
N GLN A 42 10.46 16.16 55.94
CA GLN A 42 10.89 15.16 54.96
C GLN A 42 9.85 14.99 53.84
N ILE A 43 8.57 14.89 54.19
CA ILE A 43 7.45 14.86 53.23
C ILE A 43 7.48 16.12 52.37
N ARG A 44 7.57 17.31 52.97
CA ARG A 44 7.58 18.59 52.24
C ARG A 44 8.74 18.69 51.25
N ASN A 45 9.88 18.07 51.55
CA ASN A 45 11.05 18.08 50.68
C ASN A 45 10.95 17.06 49.54
N MET A 46 10.36 15.88 49.78
CA MET A 46 10.25 14.81 48.76
C MET A 46 9.03 14.93 47.85
N LEU A 47 7.92 15.47 48.36
CA LEU A 47 6.65 15.53 47.60
C LEU A 47 6.74 16.36 46.31
N PRO A 48 7.43 17.52 46.28
CA PRO A 48 7.63 18.29 45.05
C PRO A 48 8.44 17.54 43.99
N SER A 49 9.51 16.83 44.37
CA SER A 49 10.35 16.10 43.42
C SER A 49 9.62 14.89 42.83
N THR A 50 8.93 14.11 43.67
CA THR A 50 8.10 12.99 43.19
C THR A 50 6.98 13.45 42.26
N LEU A 51 6.34 14.59 42.55
CA LEU A 51 5.31 15.15 41.67
C LEU A 51 5.90 15.65 40.34
N SER A 52 7.11 16.22 40.37
CA SER A 52 7.83 16.63 39.16
C SER A 52 8.19 15.44 38.29
N GLU A 53 8.75 14.38 38.86
CA GLU A 53 9.08 13.13 38.16
C GLU A 53 7.83 12.50 37.54
N ALA A 54 6.72 12.44 38.27
CA ALA A 54 5.46 11.93 37.75
C ALA A 54 4.96 12.73 36.54
N ARG A 55 5.13 14.05 36.54
CA ARG A 55 4.78 14.91 35.38
C ARG A 55 5.66 14.61 34.17
N VAL A 56 6.96 14.43 34.37
CA VAL A 56 7.90 14.08 33.29
C VAL A 56 7.51 12.74 32.66
N VAL A 57 7.26 11.72 33.48
CA VAL A 57 6.83 10.39 32.98
C VAL A 57 5.52 10.48 32.17
N LEU A 58 4.58 11.32 32.59
CA LEU A 58 3.34 11.55 31.84
C LEU A 58 3.58 12.28 30.51
N GLN A 59 4.50 13.24 30.49
CA GLN A 59 4.89 13.92 29.26
C GLN A 59 5.58 12.95 28.29
N ASP A 60 6.58 12.20 28.75
CA ASP A 60 7.30 11.21 27.95
C ASP A 60 6.34 10.17 27.35
N LYS A 61 5.35 9.73 28.14
CA LYS A 61 4.30 8.83 27.66
C LYS A 61 3.50 9.43 26.50
N ASN A 62 3.10 10.70 26.61
CA ASN A 62 2.36 11.37 25.54
C ASN A 62 3.23 11.51 24.29
N ASP A 63 4.50 11.90 24.45
CA ASP A 63 5.44 12.03 23.34
C ASP A 63 5.67 10.68 22.63
N ILE A 64 5.80 9.59 23.39
CA ILE A 64 5.88 8.23 22.83
C ILE A 64 4.62 7.88 22.04
N LEU A 65 3.43 8.17 22.58
CA LEU A 65 2.17 7.88 21.92
C LEU A 65 2.00 8.68 20.63
N ASP A 66 2.37 9.95 20.62
CA ASP A 66 2.25 10.81 19.45
C ASP A 66 3.27 10.42 18.37
N ASN A 67 4.50 10.08 18.75
CA ASN A 67 5.47 9.50 17.83
C ASN A 67 5.01 8.16 17.25
N ALA A 68 4.44 7.27 18.08
CA ALA A 68 3.90 6.00 17.61
C ALA A 68 2.76 6.19 16.61
N ARG A 69 1.86 7.15 16.88
CA ARG A 69 0.78 7.53 15.95
C ARG A 69 1.32 8.11 14.65
N GLY A 70 2.31 8.99 14.73
CA GLY A 70 2.99 9.56 13.55
C GLY A 70 3.61 8.47 12.67
N ASN A 71 4.35 7.55 13.29
CA ASN A 71 4.97 6.42 12.59
C ASN A 71 3.92 5.48 11.97
N ALA A 72 2.86 5.16 12.70
CA ALA A 72 1.76 4.33 12.16
C ALA A 72 1.12 4.98 10.94
N ASN A 73 0.83 6.29 11.00
CA ASN A 73 0.28 7.04 9.87
C ASN A 73 1.24 7.07 8.68
N ALA A 74 2.54 7.23 8.92
CA ALA A 74 3.55 7.20 7.86
C ALA A 74 3.62 5.83 7.18
N ILE A 75 3.58 4.73 7.96
CA ILE A 75 3.55 3.36 7.43
C ILE A 75 2.31 3.13 6.57
N ILE A 76 1.13 3.56 7.04
CA ILE A 76 -0.11 3.43 6.29
C ILE A 76 -0.05 4.22 4.98
N ALA A 77 0.43 5.46 5.03
CA ALA A 77 0.56 6.29 3.83
C ALA A 77 1.54 5.68 2.82
N ASP A 78 2.64 5.09 3.28
CA ASP A 78 3.60 4.42 2.40
C ASP A 78 3.01 3.16 1.76
N ALA A 79 2.34 2.31 2.55
CA ALA A 79 1.66 1.12 2.05
C ALA A 79 0.58 1.47 1.01
N GLN A 80 -0.20 2.54 1.23
CA GLN A 80 -1.19 3.01 0.27
C GLN A 80 -0.55 3.47 -1.05
N ARG A 81 0.58 4.19 -0.99
CA ARG A 81 1.32 4.59 -2.21
C ARG A 81 1.84 3.38 -2.98
N GLN A 82 2.43 2.41 -2.30
CA GLN A 82 2.92 1.19 -2.93
C GLN A 82 1.78 0.39 -3.57
N ALA A 83 0.64 0.25 -2.88
CA ALA A 83 -0.55 -0.40 -3.43
C ALA A 83 -1.06 0.30 -4.69
N GLN A 84 -1.11 1.64 -4.69
CA GLN A 84 -1.52 2.40 -5.87
C GLN A 84 -0.55 2.23 -7.04
N MET A 85 0.76 2.20 -6.77
CA MET A 85 1.77 1.95 -7.81
C MET A 85 1.60 0.56 -8.42
N LEU A 86 1.41 -0.48 -7.60
CA LEU A 86 1.20 -1.85 -8.07
C LEU A 86 -0.06 -1.97 -8.92
N VAL A 87 -1.19 -1.36 -8.50
CA VAL A 87 -2.43 -1.37 -9.28
C VAL A 87 -2.24 -0.64 -10.61
N ASN A 88 -1.56 0.51 -10.61
CA ASN A 88 -1.27 1.24 -11.83
C ASN A 88 -0.37 0.44 -12.77
N GLU A 89 0.68 -0.19 -12.25
CA GLU A 89 1.58 -1.03 -13.03
C GLU A 89 0.82 -2.23 -13.64
N HIS A 90 0.01 -2.93 -12.84
CA HIS A 90 -0.84 -4.01 -13.34
C HIS A 90 -1.83 -3.54 -14.41
N ALA A 91 -2.44 -2.36 -14.24
CA ALA A 91 -3.35 -1.79 -15.22
C ALA A 91 -2.62 -1.45 -16.53
N ILE A 92 -1.42 -0.86 -16.45
CA ILE A 92 -0.58 -0.55 -17.62
C ILE A 92 -0.18 -1.83 -18.35
N VAL A 93 0.26 -2.86 -17.61
CA VAL A 93 0.65 -4.15 -18.19
C VAL A 93 -0.55 -4.85 -18.84
N ALA A 94 -1.72 -4.82 -18.20
CA ALA A 94 -2.94 -5.40 -18.75
C ALA A 94 -3.37 -4.70 -20.05
N GLU A 95 -3.31 -3.36 -20.08
CA GLU A 95 -3.61 -2.58 -21.28
C GLU A 95 -2.58 -2.82 -22.40
N ALA A 96 -1.29 -2.88 -22.06
CA ALA A 96 -0.23 -3.20 -23.02
C ALA A 96 -0.43 -4.60 -23.63
N ASN A 97 -0.82 -5.60 -22.84
CA ASN A 97 -1.13 -6.94 -23.32
C ASN A 97 -2.35 -6.93 -24.26
N ARG A 98 -3.41 -6.21 -23.89
CA ARG A 98 -4.61 -6.06 -24.74
C ARG A 98 -4.26 -5.40 -26.08
N ALA A 99 -3.46 -4.34 -26.07
CA ALA A 99 -2.99 -3.67 -27.28
C ALA A 99 -2.13 -4.61 -28.15
N ALA A 100 -1.22 -5.38 -27.53
CA ALA A 100 -0.40 -6.36 -28.23
C ALA A 100 -1.23 -7.47 -28.88
N GLU A 101 -2.24 -7.99 -28.19
CA GLU A 101 -3.19 -8.96 -28.76
C GLU A 101 -3.98 -8.37 -29.92
N GLY A 102 -4.42 -7.12 -29.81
CA GLY A 102 -5.09 -6.38 -30.90
C GLY A 102 -4.21 -6.29 -32.15
N ILE A 103 -2.97 -5.81 -31.99
CA ILE A 103 -2.00 -5.70 -33.09
C ILE A 103 -1.73 -7.08 -33.72
N ARG A 104 -1.59 -8.13 -32.89
CA ARG A 104 -1.38 -9.49 -33.39
C ARG A 104 -2.56 -9.98 -34.22
N ASN A 105 -3.79 -9.78 -33.74
CA ASN A 105 -4.99 -10.21 -34.46
C ASN A 105 -5.20 -9.43 -35.76
N GLU A 106 -4.90 -8.13 -35.76
CA GLU A 106 -4.90 -7.30 -36.97
C GLU A 106 -3.86 -7.77 -37.97
N ALA A 107 -2.64 -8.08 -37.51
CA ALA A 107 -1.57 -8.59 -38.37
C ALA A 107 -1.94 -9.94 -39.00
N ILE A 108 -2.53 -10.86 -38.22
CA ILE A 108 -3.05 -12.15 -38.75
C ILE A 108 -4.14 -11.89 -39.79
N SER A 109 -5.13 -11.06 -39.46
CA SER A 109 -6.24 -10.74 -40.38
C SER A 109 -5.76 -10.03 -41.65
N TYR A 110 -4.71 -9.22 -41.55
CA TYR A 110 -4.07 -8.59 -42.70
C TYR A 110 -3.33 -9.62 -43.55
N ALA A 111 -2.55 -10.51 -42.94
CA ALA A 111 -1.85 -11.57 -43.64
C ALA A 111 -2.82 -12.49 -44.40
N ASP A 112 -3.92 -12.91 -43.75
CA ASP A 112 -4.95 -13.74 -44.38
C ASP A 112 -5.62 -13.04 -45.57
N ARG A 113 -5.87 -11.72 -45.46
CA ARG A 113 -6.39 -10.93 -46.58
C ARG A 113 -5.40 -10.88 -47.74
N VAL A 114 -4.15 -10.54 -47.47
CA VAL A 114 -3.09 -10.47 -48.50
C VAL A 114 -2.95 -11.80 -49.22
N VAL A 115 -2.92 -12.91 -48.47
CA VAL A 115 -2.82 -14.25 -49.05
C VAL A 115 -4.02 -14.55 -49.94
N ASN A 116 -5.25 -14.35 -49.44
CA ASN A 116 -6.46 -14.61 -50.22
C ASN A 116 -6.57 -13.74 -51.47
N ASP A 117 -6.24 -12.45 -51.38
CA ASP A 117 -6.28 -11.53 -52.50
C ASP A 117 -5.23 -11.91 -53.55
N THR A 118 -4.04 -12.34 -53.11
CA THR A 118 -3.00 -12.85 -54.00
C THR A 118 -3.44 -14.13 -54.71
N TYR A 119 -4.07 -15.07 -54.00
CA TYR A 119 -4.62 -16.28 -54.61
C TYR A 119 -5.67 -15.97 -55.67
N LYS A 120 -6.61 -15.06 -55.39
CA LYS A 120 -7.63 -14.63 -56.37
C LYS A 120 -6.99 -13.99 -57.60
N TYR A 121 -6.00 -13.12 -57.39
CA TYR A 121 -5.26 -12.48 -58.47
C TYR A 121 -4.54 -13.52 -59.35
N LEU A 122 -3.86 -14.48 -58.74
CA LEU A 122 -3.18 -15.57 -59.46
C LEU A 122 -4.17 -16.40 -60.28
N CYS A 123 -5.32 -16.80 -59.71
CA CYS A 123 -6.34 -17.54 -60.46
C CYS A 123 -6.84 -16.77 -61.68
N THR A 124 -7.13 -15.47 -61.51
CA THR A 124 -7.62 -14.62 -62.60
C THR A 124 -6.56 -14.50 -63.71
N MET A 125 -5.30 -14.28 -63.32
CA MET A 125 -4.19 -14.16 -64.27
C MET A 125 -3.94 -15.48 -65.00
N THR A 126 -4.07 -16.63 -64.34
CA THR A 126 -3.93 -17.94 -64.98
C THR A 126 -5.06 -18.24 -65.95
N ASP A 127 -6.29 -17.87 -65.60
CA ASP A 127 -7.45 -18.04 -66.48
C ASP A 127 -7.33 -17.14 -67.72
N ASP A 128 -6.91 -15.89 -67.55
CA ASP A 128 -6.64 -14.98 -68.66
C ASP A 128 -5.52 -15.49 -69.59
N ALA A 129 -4.45 -16.03 -69.00
CA ALA A 129 -3.36 -16.63 -69.78
C ALA A 129 -3.84 -17.86 -70.57
N TYR A 130 -4.67 -18.72 -69.95
CA TYR A 130 -5.26 -19.88 -70.61
C TYR A 130 -6.16 -19.47 -71.78
N ASN A 131 -7.03 -18.48 -71.57
CA ASN A 131 -7.93 -17.98 -72.61
C ASN A 131 -7.16 -17.42 -73.81
N LYS A 132 -6.14 -16.58 -73.57
CA LYS A 132 -5.27 -16.03 -74.62
C LYS A 132 -4.53 -17.11 -75.39
N LEU A 133 -4.02 -18.14 -74.70
CA LEU A 133 -3.36 -19.26 -75.35
C LEU A 133 -4.34 -20.02 -76.26
N ASN A 134 -5.57 -20.27 -75.79
CA ASN A 134 -6.58 -20.96 -76.56
C ASN A 134 -6.98 -20.17 -77.81
N GLU A 135 -7.18 -18.84 -77.69
CA GLU A 135 -7.42 -17.95 -78.83
C GLU A 135 -6.27 -18.01 -79.86
N ALA A 136 -5.02 -17.98 -79.41
CA ALA A 136 -3.86 -18.09 -80.30
C ALA A 136 -3.81 -19.44 -81.02
N VAL A 137 -4.11 -20.54 -80.33
CA VAL A 137 -4.20 -21.87 -80.94
C VAL A 137 -5.31 -21.91 -82.00
N GLN A 138 -6.50 -21.37 -81.71
CA GLN A 138 -7.59 -21.30 -82.69
C GLN A 138 -7.21 -20.47 -83.92
N ALA A 139 -6.50 -19.36 -83.74
CA ALA A 139 -6.01 -18.55 -84.86
C ALA A 139 -5.02 -19.31 -85.75
N VAL A 140 -4.13 -20.11 -85.16
CA VAL A 140 -3.19 -20.97 -85.92
C VAL A 140 -3.94 -22.07 -86.68
N ILE A 141 -4.92 -22.72 -86.06
CA ILE A 141 -5.76 -23.74 -86.72
C ILE A 141 -6.52 -23.13 -87.90
N ALA A 142 -7.12 -21.95 -87.72
CA ALA A 142 -7.82 -21.24 -88.78
C ALA A 142 -6.87 -20.91 -89.94
N THR A 143 -5.69 -20.35 -89.65
CA THR A 143 -4.66 -20.05 -90.66
C THR A 143 -4.23 -21.30 -91.43
N ARG A 144 -4.06 -22.44 -90.74
CA ARG A 144 -3.71 -23.72 -91.40
C ARG A 144 -4.83 -24.21 -92.31
N ARG A 145 -6.08 -24.14 -91.87
CA ARG A 145 -7.26 -24.56 -92.65
C ARG A 145 -7.42 -23.73 -93.92
N ASP A 146 -7.18 -22.43 -93.83
CA ASP A 146 -7.20 -21.53 -94.97
C ASP A 146 -6.09 -21.87 -95.98
N LEU A 147 -4.89 -22.20 -95.50
CA LEU A 147 -3.78 -22.66 -96.36
C LEU A 147 -4.14 -23.95 -97.10
N ASP A 148 -4.65 -24.95 -96.38
CA ASP A 148 -5.06 -26.24 -96.95
C ASP A 148 -6.17 -26.06 -98.00
N SER A 149 -7.09 -25.10 -97.81
CA SER A 149 -8.15 -24.78 -98.77
C SER A 149 -7.64 -24.12 -100.05
N LYS A 150 -6.54 -23.36 -99.99
CA LYS A 150 -5.90 -22.71 -101.15
C LYS A 150 -5.00 -23.64 -101.95
N MET A 151 -4.58 -24.77 -101.35
CA MET A 151 -3.72 -25.77 -101.99
C MET A 151 -4.50 -26.87 -102.73
N ARG A 152 -5.82 -26.91 -102.61
CA ARG A 152 -6.72 -27.76 -103.41
C ARG A 152 -7.26 -26.99 -104.61
#